data_AF-A0A2V5VI23-F1
#
_entry.id   AF-A0A2V5VI23-F1
#
_cell.length_a   1.000
_cell.length_b   1.000
_cell.length_c   1.000
_cell.angle_alpha   90.00
_cell.angle_beta   90.00
_cell.angle_gamma   90.00
#
_symmetry.space_group_name_H-M   'P 1'
#
loop_
_entity.id
_entity.type
_entity.pdbx_description
1 polymer ?
#
loop_
_entity_poly.entity_id
_entity_poly.type
_entity_poly.pdbx_seq_one_letter_code
_entity_poly.pdbx_strand_id
1 'polypeptide(L)'
;KKFFLADKDCPLSYEPSGEDFLSPCLAEADVMRRVLFPAEFASWLKEFMPQIPTTPNADWLSVTVSPDPSDPKLAHLDGLNLSRAWMLEGISSALPADDPRRAALSATADAHRRAGLAAVTGEHYEGGHWLGSFAVYLTTQRGIQCAK
;
A
#
# COMPACT_ATOMS: atom_id res chain seq x y z
N LYS A 1 2.26 3.45 -19.13
CA LYS A 1 2.52 4.85 -19.56
C LYS A 1 1.29 5.53 -20.18
N LYS A 2 0.61 4.98 -21.21
CA LYS A 2 -0.57 5.65 -21.84
C LYS A 2 -1.66 6.13 -20.87
N PHE A 3 -1.97 5.35 -19.83
CA PHE A 3 -3.06 5.65 -18.90
C PHE A 3 -2.61 6.56 -17.75
N PHE A 4 -1.58 6.15 -17.00
CA PHE A 4 -1.22 6.75 -15.70
C PHE A 4 -0.07 7.76 -15.72
N LEU A 5 0.65 7.92 -16.84
CA LEU A 5 1.88 8.74 -16.83
C LEU A 5 1.60 10.23 -16.58
N ALA A 6 0.43 10.72 -17.01
CA ALA A 6 0.06 12.12 -16.90
C ALA A 6 -0.67 12.45 -15.60
N ASP A 7 -1.00 11.44 -14.79
CA ASP A 7 -1.81 11.60 -13.59
C ASP A 7 -0.98 12.29 -12.48
N LYS A 8 -1.67 13.13 -11.71
CA LYS A 8 -1.10 13.98 -10.66
C LYS A 8 -2.09 14.10 -9.52
N ASP A 9 -1.61 14.49 -8.34
CA ASP A 9 -2.45 14.82 -7.18
C ASP A 9 -3.50 13.74 -6.88
N CYS A 10 -3.06 12.48 -6.78
CA CYS A 10 -3.96 11.37 -6.54
C CYS A 10 -4.85 11.66 -5.31
N PRO A 11 -6.17 11.37 -5.37
CA PRO A 11 -7.12 11.80 -4.34
C PRO A 11 -7.12 10.86 -3.14
N LEU A 12 -5.96 10.70 -2.49
CA LEU A 12 -5.77 9.77 -1.36
C LEU A 12 -6.73 10.04 -0.19
N SER A 13 -7.16 11.30 -0.02
CA SER A 13 -8.12 11.71 1.01
C SER A 13 -9.53 11.14 0.83
N TYR A 14 -9.84 10.54 -0.32
CA TYR A 14 -11.10 9.85 -0.56
C TYR A 14 -11.06 8.39 -0.12
N GLU A 15 -9.89 7.91 0.32
CA GLU A 15 -9.70 6.55 0.80
C GLU A 15 -9.59 6.50 2.33
N PRO A 16 -9.99 5.38 2.98
CA PRO A 16 -10.74 4.27 2.38
C PRO A 16 -12.20 4.64 2.13
N SER A 17 -12.80 4.09 1.07
CA SER A 17 -14.24 3.87 1.02
C SER A 17 -14.64 2.77 2.02
N GLY A 18 -15.90 2.73 2.44
CA GLY A 18 -16.36 1.85 3.52
C GLY A 18 -16.13 0.34 3.29
N GLU A 19 -15.86 -0.11 2.06
CA GLU A 19 -15.63 -1.52 1.70
C GLU A 19 -14.40 -1.70 0.79
N ASP A 20 -13.45 -0.76 0.82
CA ASP A 20 -12.25 -0.81 -0.01
C ASP A 20 -11.39 -2.04 0.29
N PHE A 21 -10.94 -2.67 -0.80
CA PHE A 21 -10.05 -3.83 -0.77
C PHE A 21 -8.62 -3.48 -1.21
N LEU A 22 -8.50 -2.50 -2.11
CA LEU A 22 -7.26 -1.92 -2.61
C LEU A 22 -7.35 -0.40 -2.51
N SER A 23 -6.20 0.24 -2.34
CA SER A 23 -6.03 1.68 -2.54
C SER A 23 -5.80 1.96 -4.02
N PRO A 24 -6.69 2.67 -4.74
CA PRO A 24 -6.43 3.06 -6.13
C PRO A 24 -5.13 3.86 -6.29
N CYS A 25 -4.87 4.82 -5.39
CA CYS A 25 -3.63 5.61 -5.41
C CYS A 25 -2.39 4.73 -5.31
N LEU A 26 -2.32 3.86 -4.29
CA LEU A 26 -1.14 3.02 -4.08
C LEU A 26 -1.02 1.93 -5.15
N ALA A 27 -2.13 1.42 -5.68
CA ALA A 27 -2.12 0.45 -6.77
C ALA A 27 -1.55 1.05 -8.06
N GLU A 28 -1.91 2.29 -8.38
CA GLU A 28 -1.35 3.00 -9.53
C GLU A 28 0.16 3.24 -9.36
N ALA A 29 0.57 3.73 -8.19
CA ALA A 29 1.99 3.91 -7.88
C ALA A 29 2.78 2.58 -7.91
N ASP A 30 2.21 1.49 -7.39
CA ASP A 30 2.84 0.15 -7.42
C ASP A 30 2.96 -0.41 -8.85
N VAL A 31 2.00 -0.12 -9.73
CA VAL A 31 2.11 -0.46 -11.15
C VAL A 31 3.18 0.41 -11.83
N MET A 32 3.17 1.71 -11.57
CA MET A 32 4.06 2.66 -12.24
C MET A 32 5.53 2.47 -11.87
N ARG A 33 5.85 2.01 -10.64
CA ARG A 33 7.24 1.60 -10.31
C ARG A 33 7.76 0.42 -11.14
N ARG A 34 6.89 -0.40 -11.73
CA ARG A 34 7.26 -1.54 -12.59
C ARG A 34 7.42 -1.13 -14.06
N VAL A 35 6.91 0.05 -14.42
CA VAL A 35 6.85 0.56 -15.79
C VAL A 35 7.91 1.63 -16.06
N LEU A 36 8.23 2.44 -15.05
CA LEU A 36 9.20 3.53 -15.15
C LEU A 36 10.57 3.09 -14.64
N PHE A 37 11.63 3.72 -15.16
CA PHE A 37 12.96 3.57 -14.55
C PHE A 37 13.00 4.26 -13.19
N PRO A 38 13.86 3.83 -12.24
CA PRO A 38 13.84 4.32 -10.85
C PRO A 38 13.87 5.85 -10.71
N ALA A 39 14.72 6.54 -11.48
CA ALA A 39 14.79 8.01 -11.44
C ALA A 39 13.53 8.67 -12.01
N GLU A 40 12.98 8.15 -13.11
CA GLU A 40 11.72 8.62 -13.70
C GLU A 40 10.54 8.39 -12.73
N PHE A 41 10.51 7.24 -12.07
CA PHE A 41 9.50 6.90 -11.06
C PHE A 41 9.57 7.84 -9.86
N ALA A 42 10.76 8.12 -9.32
CA ALA A 42 10.92 8.98 -8.16
C ALA A 42 10.40 10.41 -8.44
N SER A 43 10.68 10.95 -9.63
CA SER A 43 10.14 12.22 -10.09
C SER A 43 8.63 12.17 -10.30
N TRP A 44 8.12 11.17 -11.01
CA TRP A 44 6.69 11.01 -11.25
C TRP A 44 5.90 10.86 -9.95
N LEU A 45 6.38 10.05 -8.99
CA LEU A 45 5.73 9.84 -7.70
C LEU A 45 5.62 11.15 -6.89
N LYS A 46 6.55 12.08 -7.07
CA LYS A 46 6.49 13.39 -6.40
C LYS A 46 5.32 14.23 -6.90
N GLU A 47 5.00 14.14 -8.19
CA GLU A 47 3.85 14.84 -8.79
C GLU A 47 2.54 14.08 -8.57
N PHE A 48 2.59 12.75 -8.59
CA PHE A 48 1.42 11.90 -8.41
C PHE A 48 0.94 11.83 -6.97
N MET A 49 1.86 11.68 -6.00
CA MET A 49 1.55 11.58 -4.57
C MET A 49 2.36 12.62 -3.77
N PRO A 50 2.07 13.92 -3.90
CA PRO A 50 2.75 14.97 -3.15
C PRO A 50 2.50 14.89 -1.63
N GLN A 51 1.53 14.08 -1.19
CA GLN A 51 1.14 13.93 0.21
C GLN A 51 2.09 13.03 1.00
N ILE A 52 2.99 12.27 0.35
CA ILE A 52 3.96 11.41 1.04
C ILE A 52 4.96 12.31 1.79
N PRO A 53 5.01 12.26 3.13
CA PRO A 53 5.89 13.13 3.90
C PRO A 53 7.35 12.66 3.83
N THR A 54 8.26 13.55 4.24
CA THR A 54 9.68 13.26 4.41
C THR A 54 10.07 12.99 5.86
N THR A 55 9.10 13.07 6.78
CA THR A 55 9.25 12.74 8.19
C THR A 55 8.86 11.28 8.45
N PRO A 56 9.51 10.56 9.37
CA PRO A 56 9.21 9.15 9.65
C PRO A 56 7.93 8.98 10.50
N ASN A 57 6.78 9.39 9.97
CA ASN A 57 5.46 9.20 10.58
C ASN A 57 4.53 8.40 9.66
N ALA A 58 3.55 7.72 10.26
CA ALA A 58 2.53 6.96 9.55
C ALA A 58 1.18 7.68 9.47
N ASP A 59 1.01 8.80 10.19
CA ASP A 59 -0.29 9.47 10.38
C ASP A 59 -0.91 10.00 9.09
N TRP A 60 -0.09 10.24 8.06
CA TRP A 60 -0.55 10.69 6.74
C TRP A 60 -1.38 9.63 5.99
N LEU A 61 -1.26 8.34 6.36
CA LEU A 61 -2.08 7.24 5.88
C LEU A 61 -2.32 6.25 7.02
N SER A 62 -3.41 6.50 7.74
CA SER A 62 -3.77 5.70 8.92
C SER A 62 -4.23 4.29 8.54
N VAL A 63 -3.97 3.34 9.44
CA VAL A 63 -4.49 1.97 9.35
C VAL A 63 -6.01 1.96 9.44
N THR A 64 -6.62 0.99 8.77
CA THR A 64 -8.06 0.74 8.86
C THR A 64 -8.34 -0.40 9.83
N VAL A 65 -9.53 -0.43 10.42
CA VAL A 65 -9.98 -1.55 11.25
C VAL A 65 -11.38 -1.90 10.78
N SER A 66 -11.62 -3.17 10.47
CA SER A 66 -12.98 -3.61 10.18
C SER A 66 -13.86 -3.44 11.43
N PRO A 67 -14.98 -2.69 11.35
CA PRO A 67 -15.89 -2.57 12.48
C PRO A 67 -16.70 -3.86 12.72
N ASP A 68 -16.82 -4.72 11.72
CA ASP A 68 -17.43 -6.05 11.81
C ASP A 68 -16.72 -7.03 10.86
N PRO A 69 -15.75 -7.82 11.36
CA PRO A 69 -15.04 -8.80 10.54
C PRO A 69 -15.89 -9.99 10.04
N SER A 70 -17.11 -10.15 10.56
CA SER A 70 -18.08 -11.16 10.09
C SER A 70 -18.97 -10.66 8.96
N ASP A 71 -18.97 -9.36 8.68
CA ASP A 71 -19.64 -8.80 7.51
C ASP A 71 -18.72 -8.92 6.28
N PRO A 72 -19.22 -9.49 5.17
CA PRO A 72 -18.41 -9.78 3.98
C PRO A 72 -17.87 -8.53 3.27
N LYS A 73 -18.48 -7.35 3.45
CA LYS A 73 -18.01 -6.09 2.88
C LYS A 73 -16.99 -5.42 3.79
N LEU A 74 -17.27 -5.41 5.09
CA LEU A 74 -16.43 -4.72 6.07
C LEU A 74 -15.11 -5.47 6.31
N ALA A 75 -15.11 -6.80 6.21
CA ALA A 75 -13.89 -7.63 6.23
C ALA A 75 -12.85 -7.22 5.15
N HIS A 76 -13.24 -6.51 4.09
CA HIS A 76 -12.30 -5.98 3.10
C HIS A 76 -11.27 -5.02 3.71
N LEU A 77 -11.64 -4.25 4.74
CA LEU A 77 -10.77 -3.26 5.37
C LEU A 77 -9.54 -3.88 6.05
N ASP A 78 -9.62 -5.14 6.46
CA ASP A 78 -8.48 -5.88 6.98
C ASP A 78 -7.50 -6.26 5.86
N GLY A 79 -8.03 -6.63 4.70
CA GLY A 79 -7.25 -6.87 3.49
C GLY A 79 -6.63 -5.62 2.90
N LEU A 80 -7.32 -4.49 3.02
CA LEU A 80 -6.80 -3.20 2.61
C LEU A 80 -5.49 -2.87 3.32
N ASN A 81 -5.36 -3.16 4.62
CA ASN A 81 -4.09 -3.00 5.31
C ASN A 81 -2.98 -3.86 4.70
N LEU A 82 -3.26 -5.14 4.42
CA LEU A 82 -2.27 -6.04 3.81
C LEU A 82 -1.85 -5.55 2.41
N SER A 83 -2.81 -5.15 1.58
CA SER A 83 -2.54 -4.67 0.23
C SER A 83 -1.79 -3.34 0.24
N ARG A 84 -2.16 -2.39 1.12
CA ARG A 84 -1.43 -1.13 1.32
C ARG A 84 0.00 -1.38 1.76
N ALA A 85 0.22 -2.23 2.77
CA ALA A 85 1.57 -2.56 3.23
C ALA A 85 2.44 -3.11 2.10
N TRP A 86 1.92 -4.05 1.31
CA TRP A 86 2.65 -4.66 0.20
C TRP A 86 3.00 -3.64 -0.89
N MET A 87 2.06 -2.79 -1.26
CA MET A 87 2.28 -1.75 -2.27
C MET A 87 3.23 -0.66 -1.77
N LEU A 88 3.15 -0.26 -0.50
CA LEU A 88 4.08 0.71 0.11
C LEU A 88 5.52 0.18 0.14
N GLU A 89 5.72 -1.09 0.48
CA GLU A 89 7.04 -1.74 0.38
C GLU A 89 7.54 -1.77 -1.07
N GLY A 90 6.66 -2.06 -2.01
CA GLY A 90 6.95 -1.99 -3.44
C GLY A 90 7.41 -0.59 -3.87
N ILE A 91 6.62 0.43 -3.56
CA ILE A 91 6.92 1.84 -3.89
C ILE A 91 8.26 2.27 -3.28
N SER A 92 8.47 1.99 -1.99
CA SER A 92 9.72 2.32 -1.28
C SER A 92 10.94 1.66 -1.92
N SER A 93 10.80 0.40 -2.39
CA SER A 93 11.90 -0.36 -3.02
C SER A 93 12.40 0.25 -4.33
N ALA A 94 11.55 1.00 -5.04
CA ALA A 94 11.87 1.59 -6.34
C ALA A 94 12.45 3.02 -6.23
N LEU A 95 12.48 3.61 -5.03
CA LEU A 95 13.08 4.91 -4.79
C LEU A 95 14.61 4.82 -4.60
N PRO A 96 15.38 5.86 -4.97
CA PRO A 96 16.79 5.98 -4.61
C PRO A 96 17.02 5.80 -3.10
N ALA A 97 18.16 5.24 -2.70
CA ALA A 97 18.42 4.92 -1.29
C ALA A 97 18.39 6.15 -0.35
N ASP A 98 18.68 7.32 -0.89
CA ASP A 98 18.69 8.62 -0.22
C ASP A 98 17.38 9.42 -0.38
N ASP A 99 16.35 8.84 -1.01
CA ASP A 99 15.06 9.52 -1.15
C ASP A 99 14.40 9.73 0.23
N PRO A 100 14.11 10.99 0.62
CA PRO A 100 13.66 11.30 1.97
C PRO A 100 12.27 10.72 2.31
N ARG A 101 11.48 10.33 1.30
CA ARG A 101 10.15 9.73 1.51
C ARG A 101 10.21 8.29 2.01
N ARG A 102 11.35 7.61 1.85
CA ARG A 102 11.51 6.19 2.23
C ARG A 102 11.18 5.94 3.69
N ALA A 103 11.57 6.85 4.58
CA ALA A 103 11.35 6.70 6.01
C ALA A 103 9.85 6.70 6.37
N ALA A 104 9.08 7.62 5.77
CA ALA A 104 7.62 7.67 5.92
C ALA A 104 6.95 6.42 5.35
N LEU A 105 7.32 6.03 4.12
CA LEU A 105 6.78 4.86 3.44
C LEU A 105 7.01 3.58 4.26
N SER A 106 8.22 3.38 4.78
CA SER A 106 8.53 2.21 5.62
C SER A 106 7.76 2.21 6.93
N ALA A 107 7.70 3.35 7.65
CA ALA A 107 6.93 3.44 8.90
C ALA A 107 5.43 3.14 8.70
N THR A 108 4.88 3.62 7.58
CA THR A 108 3.48 3.42 7.20
C THR A 108 3.22 1.97 6.78
N ALA A 109 4.12 1.40 5.98
CA ALA A 109 4.05 -0.01 5.58
C ALA A 109 4.08 -0.93 6.81
N ASP A 110 4.96 -0.65 7.78
CA ASP A 110 5.05 -1.42 9.02
C ASP A 110 3.78 -1.34 9.87
N ALA A 111 3.15 -0.15 9.94
CA ALA A 111 1.88 0.02 10.66
C ALA A 111 0.76 -0.82 10.03
N HIS A 112 0.58 -0.73 8.71
CA HIS A 112 -0.41 -1.54 7.99
C HIS A 112 -0.09 -3.03 8.01
N ARG A 113 1.19 -3.42 7.92
CA ARG A 113 1.64 -4.81 8.02
C ARG A 113 1.23 -5.42 9.35
N ARG A 114 1.46 -4.73 10.46
CA ARG A 114 1.07 -5.20 11.80
C ARG A 114 -0.46 -5.36 11.91
N ALA A 115 -1.22 -4.35 11.49
CA ALA A 115 -2.68 -4.39 11.55
C ALA A 115 -3.27 -5.51 10.67
N GLY A 116 -2.84 -5.58 9.41
CA GLY A 116 -3.35 -6.56 8.46
C GLY A 116 -3.01 -8.00 8.84
N LEU A 117 -1.79 -8.27 9.33
CA LEU A 117 -1.41 -9.63 9.75
C LEU A 117 -2.15 -10.07 11.02
N ALA A 118 -2.47 -9.16 11.93
CA ALA A 118 -3.25 -9.47 13.13
C ALA A 118 -4.68 -9.93 12.80
N ALA A 119 -5.24 -9.51 11.66
CA ALA A 119 -6.57 -9.90 11.20
C ALA A 119 -6.62 -11.28 10.51
N VAL A 120 -5.48 -11.90 10.21
CA VAL A 120 -5.42 -13.23 9.54
C VAL A 120 -5.56 -14.35 10.59
N THR A 121 -6.70 -14.41 11.27
CA THR A 121 -6.96 -15.39 12.34
C THR A 121 -7.60 -16.68 11.84
N GLY A 122 -8.35 -16.60 10.74
CA GLY A 122 -9.18 -17.71 10.22
C GLY A 122 -10.51 -17.92 10.97
N GLU A 123 -10.87 -17.01 11.89
CA GLU A 123 -12.09 -17.10 12.70
C GLU A 123 -13.36 -16.85 11.88
N HIS A 124 -13.34 -15.84 11.01
CA HIS A 124 -14.43 -15.52 10.10
C HIS A 124 -14.09 -15.97 8.68
N TYR A 125 -15.01 -16.70 8.04
CA TYR A 125 -14.80 -17.18 6.68
C TYR A 125 -14.66 -15.99 5.72
N GLU A 126 -15.46 -14.95 5.93
CA GLU A 126 -15.60 -13.74 5.12
C GLU A 126 -14.26 -13.08 4.77
N GLY A 127 -13.31 -13.05 5.72
CA GLY A 127 -11.92 -12.65 5.48
C GLY A 127 -10.97 -13.85 5.29
N GLY A 128 -11.12 -14.89 6.11
CA GLY A 128 -10.13 -15.95 6.26
C GLY A 128 -9.78 -16.71 4.97
N HIS A 129 -10.72 -16.85 4.03
CA HIS A 129 -10.47 -17.61 2.79
C HIS A 129 -9.59 -16.89 1.77
N TRP A 130 -9.42 -15.57 1.85
CA TRP A 130 -8.64 -14.80 0.88
C TRP A 130 -7.54 -13.92 1.50
N LEU A 131 -7.68 -13.47 2.77
CA LEU A 131 -6.68 -12.64 3.45
C LEU A 131 -5.28 -13.26 3.42
N GLY A 132 -5.21 -14.59 3.55
CA GLY A 132 -3.96 -15.35 3.44
C GLY A 132 -3.21 -15.11 2.13
N SER A 133 -3.89 -14.82 1.02
CA SER A 133 -3.25 -14.54 -0.27
C SER A 133 -2.46 -13.22 -0.23
N PHE A 134 -3.02 -12.17 0.37
CA PHE A 134 -2.35 -10.88 0.51
C PHE A 134 -1.24 -10.95 1.57
N ALA A 135 -1.47 -11.71 2.65
CA ALA A 135 -0.44 -11.96 3.64
C ALA A 135 0.77 -12.67 3.02
N VAL A 136 0.58 -13.64 2.13
CA VAL A 136 1.68 -14.26 1.38
C VAL A 136 2.42 -13.25 0.51
N TYR A 137 1.71 -12.39 -0.22
CA TYR A 137 2.36 -11.37 -1.07
C TYR A 137 3.23 -10.42 -0.25
N LEU A 138 2.71 -9.95 0.89
CA LEU A 138 3.41 -9.07 1.82
C LEU A 138 4.60 -9.77 2.48
N THR A 139 4.42 -10.98 3.01
CA THR A 139 5.47 -11.66 3.79
C THR A 139 6.59 -12.25 2.92
N THR A 140 6.30 -12.56 1.67
CA THR A 140 7.30 -13.04 0.70
C THR A 140 7.89 -11.93 -0.17
N GLN A 141 7.49 -10.67 0.07
CA GLN A 141 7.90 -9.50 -0.72
C GLN A 141 7.67 -9.74 -2.22
N ARG A 142 6.54 -10.34 -2.58
CA ARG A 142 6.28 -10.80 -3.94
C ARG A 142 6.33 -9.64 -4.93
N GLY A 143 7.14 -9.77 -5.97
CA GLY A 143 7.27 -8.73 -7.00
C GLY A 143 8.15 -7.54 -6.60
N ILE A 144 8.86 -7.64 -5.48
CA ILE A 144 9.98 -6.77 -5.10
C ILE A 144 11.26 -7.54 -5.43
N GLN A 145 12.08 -7.00 -6.33
CA GLN A 145 13.39 -7.60 -6.61
C GLN A 145 14.38 -7.09 -5.57
N CYS A 146 15.10 -8.00 -4.91
CA CYS A 146 16.28 -7.60 -4.15
C CYS A 146 17.28 -6.95 -5.12
N ALA A 147 17.80 -5.78 -4.76
CA ALA A 147 18.93 -5.20 -5.47
C ALA A 147 20.05 -6.26 -5.53
N LYS A 148 20.46 -6.60 -6.76
CA LYS A 148 21.67 -7.41 -6.97
C LYS A 148 22.90 -6.54 -6.78
#